data_AF-A0A5S3VCL1-F1
#
_entry.id   AF-A0A5S3VCL1-F1
#
_cell.length_a   1.000
_cell.length_b   1.000
_cell.length_c   1.000
_cell.angle_alpha   90.00
_cell.angle_beta   90.00
_cell.angle_gamma   90.00
#
_symmetry.space_group_name_H-M   'P 1'
#
loop_
_entity.id
_entity.type
_entity.pdbx_description
1 polymer ?
#
loop_
_entity_poly.entity_id
_entity_poly.type
_entity_poly.pdbx_seq_one_letter_code
_entity_poly.pdbx_strand_id
1 'polypeptide(L)'
;MLTALGILDSVGITAHNGQLDDLSLAHTEAKNQFIRKTIEVLQRYNDSDLDEQEQLTKEVAHYLLSQMVASPELHHHDYPVNQLFGVQNNFPTFMDSQHPVNDEQGALHYLARLDAVKLKFTQLLEGLVLRENKGIIPPKFVIQRVLNEMRGFVKTPAHENILYTSLEQKLVALEDLSAERKEQLLDDAKNKIISSVYPAYTLLIDYFSALNIKASDTVGFWSLPNGDKAYKRALEIYTTTDMEPDEIHRLGLSEVTRIKTQMLSILQSQGYDTSAGFSKAMDALKADPQHYYEDSDEGRAQILADYKVIIDEIDAGLSKVFNVRTEIPIEVVRRRCFLNS
;
A
#
# COMPACT_ATOMS: atom_id res chain seq x y z
N MET A 1 -6.07 -3.94 9.80
CA MET A 1 -5.12 -3.48 10.84
C MET A 1 -5.01 -4.46 12.00
N LEU A 2 -6.13 -4.93 12.58
CA LEU A 2 -6.10 -5.79 13.77
C LEU A 2 -5.20 -7.03 13.61
N THR A 3 -5.35 -7.77 12.50
CA THR A 3 -4.47 -8.92 12.20
C THR A 3 -3.01 -8.53 12.01
N ALA A 4 -2.72 -7.42 11.32
CA ALA A 4 -1.34 -7.01 11.06
C ALA A 4 -0.60 -6.56 12.33
N LEU A 5 -1.33 -5.97 13.29
CA LEU A 5 -0.77 -5.51 14.55
C LEU A 5 -0.77 -6.60 15.63
N GLY A 6 -1.60 -7.65 15.51
CA GLY A 6 -1.71 -8.74 16.49
C GLY A 6 -2.14 -8.32 17.90
N ILE A 7 -2.54 -7.06 18.10
CA ILE A 7 -2.76 -6.46 19.43
C ILE A 7 -3.80 -7.26 20.22
N LEU A 8 -4.86 -7.73 19.54
CA LEU A 8 -5.96 -8.46 20.17
C LEU A 8 -5.66 -9.95 20.38
N ASP A 9 -4.69 -10.51 19.66
CA ASP A 9 -4.35 -11.93 19.76
C ASP A 9 -3.69 -12.23 21.11
N SER A 10 -2.89 -11.30 21.63
CA SER A 10 -2.25 -11.39 22.95
C SER A 10 -3.26 -11.50 24.12
N VAL A 11 -4.49 -11.01 23.92
CA VAL A 11 -5.60 -11.08 24.89
C VAL A 11 -6.66 -12.12 24.51
N GLY A 12 -6.36 -12.99 23.53
CA GLY A 12 -7.22 -14.11 23.13
C GLY A 12 -8.43 -13.75 22.27
N ILE A 13 -8.51 -12.53 21.73
CA ILE A 13 -9.64 -12.10 20.89
C ILE A 13 -9.29 -12.33 19.42
N THR A 14 -9.53 -13.54 18.92
CA THR A 14 -9.07 -13.97 17.58
C THR A 14 -10.19 -14.12 16.54
N ALA A 15 -11.46 -13.95 16.91
CA ALA A 15 -12.61 -14.17 16.02
C ALA A 15 -12.59 -13.31 14.74
N HIS A 16 -11.91 -12.16 14.78
CA HIS A 16 -11.76 -11.26 13.65
C HIS A 16 -10.73 -11.73 12.60
N ASN A 17 -9.86 -12.69 12.94
CA ASN A 17 -8.77 -13.15 12.07
C ASN A 17 -9.25 -13.94 10.85
N GLY A 18 -10.47 -14.50 10.87
CA GLY A 18 -11.13 -15.09 9.71
C GLY A 18 -11.93 -14.11 8.85
N GLN A 19 -12.01 -12.83 9.23
CA GLN A 19 -12.87 -11.84 8.59
C GLN A 19 -12.09 -10.90 7.67
N LEU A 20 -12.80 -10.35 6.68
CA LEU A 20 -12.33 -9.25 5.85
C LEU A 20 -13.16 -8.00 6.14
N ASP A 21 -12.55 -6.81 5.96
CA ASP A 21 -13.25 -5.53 6.12
C ASP A 21 -14.49 -5.44 5.23
N ASP A 22 -15.57 -4.88 5.79
CA ASP A 22 -16.82 -4.56 5.09
C ASP A 22 -16.63 -3.30 4.24
N LEU A 23 -16.74 -3.44 2.92
CA LEU A 23 -16.57 -2.34 1.97
C LEU A 23 -17.91 -1.72 1.51
N SER A 24 -19.04 -2.11 2.12
CA SER A 24 -20.35 -1.65 1.70
C SER A 24 -20.51 -0.14 1.92
N LEU A 25 -21.39 0.46 1.13
CA LEU A 25 -21.74 1.88 1.30
C LEU A 25 -22.37 2.13 2.67
N ALA A 26 -23.17 1.19 3.18
CA ALA A 26 -23.79 1.27 4.50
C ALA A 26 -22.73 1.28 5.63
N HIS A 27 -21.74 0.40 5.55
CA HIS A 27 -20.64 0.39 6.53
C HIS A 27 -19.82 1.67 6.48
N THR A 28 -19.54 2.19 5.28
CA THR A 28 -18.81 3.45 5.10
C THR A 28 -19.56 4.62 5.76
N GLU A 29 -20.89 4.71 5.57
CA GLU A 29 -21.69 5.76 6.20
C GLU A 29 -21.77 5.59 7.73
N ALA A 30 -21.96 4.37 8.22
CA ALA A 30 -21.95 4.09 9.66
C ALA A 30 -20.62 4.50 10.31
N LYS A 31 -19.48 4.22 9.64
CA LYS A 31 -18.15 4.65 10.08
C LYS A 31 -18.03 6.18 10.09
N ASN A 32 -18.50 6.86 9.05
CA ASN A 32 -18.47 8.32 9.00
C ASN A 32 -19.32 8.95 10.13
N GLN A 33 -20.49 8.38 10.44
CA GLN A 33 -21.31 8.81 11.56
C GLN A 33 -20.62 8.58 12.91
N PHE A 34 -19.99 7.42 13.08
CA PHE A 34 -19.20 7.12 14.26
C PHE A 34 -18.05 8.12 14.46
N ILE A 35 -17.33 8.48 13.39
CA ILE A 35 -16.25 9.48 13.44
C ILE A 35 -16.80 10.85 13.83
N ARG A 36 -17.89 11.32 13.21
CA ARG A 36 -18.52 12.61 13.56
C ARG A 36 -18.93 12.66 15.03
N LYS A 37 -19.57 11.60 15.53
CA LYS A 37 -19.94 11.50 16.94
C LYS A 37 -18.72 11.47 17.87
N THR A 38 -17.63 10.84 17.45
CA THR A 38 -16.37 10.82 18.21
C THR A 38 -15.78 12.23 18.28
N ILE A 39 -15.77 12.99 17.18
CA ILE A 39 -15.34 14.40 17.17
C ILE A 39 -16.18 15.23 18.15
N GLU A 40 -17.51 15.08 18.13
CA GLU A 40 -18.41 15.76 19.07
C GLU A 40 -18.10 15.41 20.53
N VAL A 41 -17.74 14.16 20.82
CA VAL A 41 -17.36 13.73 22.17
C VAL A 41 -16.03 14.36 22.58
N LEU A 42 -15.02 14.33 21.69
CA LEU A 42 -13.71 14.95 21.96
C LEU A 42 -13.85 16.45 22.27
N GLN A 43 -14.73 17.15 21.57
CA GLN A 43 -14.98 18.58 21.77
C GLN A 43 -15.68 18.92 23.10
N ARG A 44 -16.24 17.95 23.83
CA ARG A 44 -16.91 18.19 25.13
C ARG A 44 -15.94 18.32 26.31
N TYR A 45 -14.71 17.82 26.17
CA TYR A 45 -13.69 17.98 27.19
C TYR A 45 -13.09 19.38 27.08
N ASN A 46 -13.08 20.17 28.17
CA ASN A 46 -12.40 21.47 28.15
C ASN A 46 -10.89 21.24 28.23
N ASP A 47 -10.12 22.03 27.48
CA ASP A 47 -8.65 21.86 27.47
C ASP A 47 -8.03 22.14 28.85
N SER A 48 -8.65 23.00 29.66
CA SER A 48 -8.22 23.26 31.04
C SER A 48 -8.35 22.06 31.97
N ASP A 49 -9.14 21.06 31.60
CA ASP A 49 -9.39 19.86 32.38
C ASP A 49 -8.44 18.71 31.99
N LEU A 50 -7.56 18.94 31.00
CA LEU A 50 -6.65 17.95 30.41
C LEU A 50 -5.19 18.32 30.69
N ASP A 51 -4.34 17.33 30.90
CA ASP A 51 -2.89 17.55 30.94
C ASP A 51 -2.30 17.81 29.54
N GLU A 52 -1.01 18.17 29.45
CA GLU A 52 -0.37 18.50 28.17
C GLU A 52 -0.41 17.34 27.16
N GLN A 53 -0.28 16.09 27.63
CA GLN A 53 -0.27 14.90 26.78
C GLN A 53 -1.68 14.57 26.29
N GLU A 54 -2.68 14.74 27.14
CA GLU A 54 -4.10 14.59 26.81
C GLU A 54 -4.56 15.66 25.82
N GLN A 55 -4.14 16.92 26.00
CA GLN A 55 -4.41 18.00 25.06
C GLN A 55 -3.82 17.69 23.68
N LEU A 56 -2.54 17.29 23.62
CA LEU A 56 -1.90 16.89 22.37
C LEU A 56 -2.63 15.71 21.72
N THR A 57 -3.01 14.70 22.51
CA THR A 57 -3.75 13.53 22.02
C THR A 57 -5.11 13.94 21.44
N LYS A 58 -5.82 14.84 22.13
CA LYS A 58 -7.10 15.39 21.69
C LYS A 58 -6.93 16.18 20.38
N GLU A 59 -5.92 17.04 20.28
CA GLU A 59 -5.64 17.83 19.09
C GLU A 59 -5.34 16.95 17.87
N VAL A 60 -4.43 15.98 18.03
CA VAL A 60 -4.06 15.03 16.96
C VAL A 60 -5.27 14.19 16.54
N ALA A 61 -6.03 13.65 17.50
CA ALA A 61 -7.22 12.86 17.20
C ALA A 61 -8.30 13.70 16.50
N HIS A 62 -8.54 14.92 16.97
CA HIS A 62 -9.50 15.85 16.35
C HIS A 62 -9.09 16.18 14.92
N TYR A 63 -7.82 16.53 14.70
CA TYR A 63 -7.28 16.80 13.37
C TYR A 63 -7.47 15.59 12.44
N LEU A 64 -6.94 14.42 12.80
CA LEU A 64 -6.99 13.23 11.94
C LEU A 64 -8.44 12.80 11.62
N LEU A 65 -9.32 12.76 12.62
CA LEU A 65 -10.71 12.39 12.43
C LEU A 65 -11.47 13.41 11.58
N SER A 66 -11.21 14.71 11.78
CA SER A 66 -11.83 15.76 10.97
C SER A 66 -11.41 15.65 9.52
N GLN A 67 -10.13 15.32 9.26
CA GLN A 67 -9.64 15.12 7.90
C GLN A 67 -10.34 13.95 7.18
N MET A 68 -10.74 12.90 7.91
CA MET A 68 -11.45 11.74 7.36
C MET A 68 -12.91 12.01 6.93
N VAL A 69 -13.60 12.95 7.58
CA VAL A 69 -15.02 13.25 7.31
C VAL A 69 -15.26 14.60 6.64
N ALA A 70 -14.22 15.41 6.48
CA ALA A 70 -14.25 16.67 5.73
C ALA A 70 -14.57 16.44 4.24
N SER A 71 -15.14 17.46 3.59
CA SER A 71 -15.51 17.46 2.16
C SER A 71 -16.24 16.19 1.68
N PRO A 72 -17.44 15.86 2.19
CA PRO A 72 -18.19 14.67 1.79
C PRO A 72 -18.41 14.54 0.28
N GLU A 73 -18.52 15.66 -0.43
CA GLU A 73 -18.63 15.71 -1.87
C GLU A 73 -17.39 15.19 -2.61
N LEU A 74 -16.25 15.12 -1.92
CA LEU A 74 -14.95 14.65 -2.43
C LEU A 74 -14.59 13.22 -1.96
N HIS A 75 -15.39 12.58 -1.10
CA HIS A 75 -15.09 11.25 -0.53
C HIS A 75 -14.95 10.12 -1.55
N HIS A 76 -15.37 10.35 -2.78
CA HIS A 76 -15.32 9.38 -3.88
C HIS A 76 -14.32 9.78 -4.97
N HIS A 77 -13.49 10.80 -4.74
CA HIS A 77 -12.43 11.22 -5.65
C HIS A 77 -11.16 10.39 -5.44
N ASP A 78 -11.30 9.09 -5.65
CA ASP A 78 -10.25 8.10 -5.52
C ASP A 78 -10.48 6.93 -6.47
N TYR A 79 -9.44 6.10 -6.66
CA TYR A 79 -9.49 4.89 -7.47
C TYR A 79 -9.15 3.68 -6.59
N PRO A 80 -10.15 3.02 -5.97
CA PRO A 80 -9.93 1.88 -5.06
C PRO A 80 -9.24 0.67 -5.71
N VAL A 81 -9.22 0.64 -7.05
CA VAL A 81 -8.57 -0.36 -7.88
C VAL A 81 -7.74 0.41 -8.93
N ASN A 82 -6.42 0.41 -8.78
CA ASN A 82 -5.48 1.06 -9.68
C ASN A 82 -4.15 0.29 -9.76
N GLN A 83 -3.24 0.69 -10.66
CA GLN A 83 -2.00 -0.02 -10.96
C GLN A 83 -0.88 0.09 -9.92
N LEU A 84 -1.00 1.02 -8.97
CA LEU A 84 0.01 1.23 -7.92
C LEU A 84 -0.35 0.46 -6.65
N PHE A 85 -1.64 0.53 -6.30
CA PHE A 85 -2.23 -0.12 -5.14
C PHE A 85 -3.72 -0.34 -5.41
N GLY A 86 -4.33 -1.29 -4.71
CA GLY A 86 -5.76 -1.50 -4.83
C GLY A 86 -6.17 -2.84 -4.25
N VAL A 87 -7.48 -3.04 -4.08
CA VAL A 87 -8.00 -4.27 -3.45
C VAL A 87 -7.52 -5.53 -4.19
N GLN A 88 -7.35 -5.46 -5.51
CA GLN A 88 -6.90 -6.58 -6.35
C GLN A 88 -5.46 -7.04 -6.07
N ASN A 89 -4.60 -6.16 -5.57
CA ASN A 89 -3.21 -6.48 -5.19
C ASN A 89 -3.03 -6.59 -3.67
N ASN A 90 -3.72 -5.73 -2.92
CA ASN A 90 -3.62 -5.67 -1.47
C ASN A 90 -4.17 -6.93 -0.82
N PHE A 91 -5.20 -7.56 -1.37
CA PHE A 91 -5.74 -8.82 -0.83
C PHE A 91 -4.71 -9.96 -0.86
N PRO A 92 -4.11 -10.35 -2.02
CA PRO A 92 -3.10 -11.40 -2.03
C PRO A 92 -1.85 -11.04 -1.24
N THR A 93 -1.39 -9.78 -1.32
CA THR A 93 -0.24 -9.32 -0.52
C THR A 93 -0.49 -9.42 0.99
N PHE A 94 -1.70 -9.07 1.44
CA PHE A 94 -2.10 -9.20 2.85
C PHE A 94 -2.13 -10.67 3.30
N MET A 95 -2.76 -11.53 2.50
CA MET A 95 -2.83 -12.96 2.79
C MET A 95 -1.43 -13.58 2.86
N ASP A 96 -0.54 -13.16 1.96
CA ASP A 96 0.83 -13.66 1.96
C ASP A 96 1.66 -13.13 3.13
N SER A 97 1.81 -11.82 3.24
CA SER A 97 2.82 -11.22 4.10
C SER A 97 2.32 -10.86 5.50
N GLN A 98 1.00 -10.77 5.73
CA GLN A 98 0.45 -10.27 7.00
C GLN A 98 -0.49 -11.25 7.72
N HIS A 99 -1.08 -12.22 7.04
CA HIS A 99 -1.93 -13.22 7.69
C HIS A 99 -1.07 -14.27 8.44
N PRO A 100 -1.11 -14.35 9.77
CA PRO A 100 -0.37 -15.37 10.51
C PRO A 100 -1.04 -16.74 10.41
N VAL A 101 -0.25 -17.78 10.17
CA VAL A 101 -0.69 -19.19 10.22
C VAL A 101 0.27 -19.91 11.16
N ASN A 102 -0.01 -19.82 12.45
CA ASN A 102 0.83 -20.36 13.53
C ASN A 102 0.30 -21.69 14.07
N ASP A 103 -0.92 -22.07 13.70
CA ASP A 103 -1.62 -23.28 14.10
C ASP A 103 -2.71 -23.62 13.07
N GLU A 104 -3.47 -24.70 13.33
CA GLU A 104 -4.59 -25.10 12.48
C GLU A 104 -5.67 -24.01 12.40
N GLN A 105 -5.96 -23.31 13.50
CA GLN A 105 -6.99 -22.29 13.53
C GLN A 105 -6.62 -21.09 12.63
N GLY A 106 -5.34 -20.71 12.58
CA GLY A 106 -4.80 -19.74 11.63
C GLY A 106 -4.99 -20.19 10.18
N ALA A 107 -4.74 -21.46 9.87
CA ALA A 107 -5.01 -22.00 8.53
C ALA A 107 -6.51 -21.94 8.19
N LEU A 108 -7.40 -22.28 9.14
CA LEU A 108 -8.86 -22.18 8.94
C LEU A 108 -9.31 -20.72 8.75
N HIS A 109 -8.73 -19.76 9.47
CA HIS A 109 -8.96 -18.34 9.26
C HIS A 109 -8.50 -17.87 7.87
N TYR A 110 -7.37 -18.40 7.39
CA TYR A 110 -6.89 -18.15 6.04
C TYR A 110 -7.91 -18.60 5.00
N LEU A 111 -8.41 -19.83 5.12
CA LEU A 111 -9.46 -20.38 4.27
C LEU A 111 -10.76 -19.57 4.36
N ALA A 112 -11.16 -19.12 5.55
CA ALA A 112 -12.35 -18.28 5.72
C ALA A 112 -12.25 -16.96 4.94
N ARG A 113 -11.06 -16.33 4.91
CA ARG A 113 -10.83 -15.11 4.12
C ARG A 113 -10.85 -15.34 2.62
N LEU A 114 -10.33 -16.48 2.15
CA LEU A 114 -10.47 -16.86 0.73
C LEU A 114 -11.94 -16.97 0.32
N ASP A 115 -12.78 -17.47 1.22
CA ASP A 115 -14.23 -17.59 0.99
C ASP A 115 -14.92 -16.21 0.98
N ALA A 116 -14.57 -15.35 1.94
CA ALA A 116 -15.16 -14.03 2.13
C ALA A 116 -14.84 -13.01 1.03
N VAL A 117 -13.85 -13.27 0.17
CA VAL A 117 -13.39 -12.31 -0.85
C VAL A 117 -14.51 -11.93 -1.83
N LYS A 118 -15.40 -12.87 -2.17
CA LYS A 118 -16.52 -12.62 -3.08
C LYS A 118 -17.48 -11.57 -2.52
N LEU A 119 -17.80 -11.65 -1.22
CA LEU A 119 -18.62 -10.63 -0.55
C LEU A 119 -17.91 -9.27 -0.58
N LYS A 120 -16.63 -9.22 -0.18
CA LYS A 120 -15.84 -7.99 -0.17
C LYS A 120 -15.78 -7.32 -1.54
N PHE A 121 -15.59 -8.08 -2.61
CA PHE A 121 -15.50 -7.55 -3.98
C PHE A 121 -16.87 -7.11 -4.51
N THR A 122 -17.95 -7.76 -4.08
CA THR A 122 -19.32 -7.33 -4.40
C THR A 122 -19.62 -5.98 -3.74
N GLN A 123 -19.26 -5.81 -2.47
CA GLN A 123 -19.37 -4.55 -1.75
C GLN A 123 -18.49 -3.44 -2.37
N LEU A 124 -17.26 -3.78 -2.76
CA LEU A 124 -16.39 -2.86 -3.50
C LEU A 124 -17.04 -2.39 -4.80
N LEU A 125 -17.69 -3.29 -5.54
CA LEU A 125 -18.36 -2.98 -6.80
C LEU A 125 -19.49 -1.96 -6.61
N GLU A 126 -20.24 -2.00 -5.51
CA GLU A 126 -21.23 -0.96 -5.16
C GLU A 126 -20.57 0.43 -5.11
N GLY A 127 -19.42 0.51 -4.45
CA GLY A 127 -18.63 1.74 -4.35
C GLY A 127 -18.04 2.20 -5.69
N LEU A 128 -17.67 1.27 -6.57
CA LEU A 128 -17.16 1.58 -7.91
C LEU A 128 -18.28 2.11 -8.82
N VAL A 129 -19.46 1.49 -8.80
CA VAL A 129 -20.63 1.95 -9.56
C VAL A 129 -21.07 3.34 -9.08
N LEU A 130 -21.02 3.62 -7.78
CA LEU A 130 -21.30 4.96 -7.25
C LEU A 130 -20.32 6.02 -7.80
N ARG A 131 -19.03 5.69 -7.89
CA ARG A 131 -18.00 6.56 -8.47
C ARG A 131 -18.23 6.79 -9.97
N GLU A 132 -18.53 5.73 -10.70
CA GLU A 132 -18.88 5.80 -12.12
C GLU A 132 -20.08 6.74 -12.34
N ASN A 133 -21.15 6.59 -11.56
CA ASN A 133 -22.34 7.45 -11.64
C ASN A 133 -22.04 8.92 -11.32
N LYS A 134 -20.99 9.19 -10.54
CA LYS A 134 -20.48 10.54 -10.24
C LYS A 134 -19.52 11.07 -11.29
N GLY A 135 -19.23 10.31 -12.35
CA GLY A 135 -18.25 10.67 -13.38
C GLY A 135 -16.79 10.52 -12.91
N ILE A 136 -16.55 9.81 -11.80
CA ILE A 136 -15.21 9.53 -11.29
C ILE A 136 -14.73 8.21 -11.89
N ILE A 137 -14.15 8.30 -13.08
CA ILE A 137 -13.65 7.15 -13.84
C ILE A 137 -12.12 7.26 -13.95
N PRO A 138 -11.35 6.20 -13.67
CA PRO A 138 -9.91 6.21 -13.89
C PRO A 138 -9.55 6.39 -15.37
N PRO A 139 -8.40 7.01 -15.70
CA PRO A 139 -7.92 7.07 -17.08
C PRO A 139 -7.76 5.67 -17.69
N LYS A 140 -7.91 5.58 -19.02
CA LYS A 140 -7.90 4.30 -19.75
C LYS A 140 -6.65 3.45 -19.47
N PHE A 141 -5.48 4.07 -19.36
CA PHE A 141 -4.23 3.34 -19.08
C PHE A 141 -4.23 2.68 -17.69
N VAL A 142 -4.91 3.27 -16.69
CA VAL A 142 -5.05 2.70 -15.34
C VAL A 142 -5.90 1.43 -15.44
N ILE A 143 -7.06 1.53 -16.09
CA ILE A 143 -7.98 0.41 -16.29
C ILE A 143 -7.31 -0.74 -17.04
N GLN A 144 -6.59 -0.45 -18.13
CA GLN A 144 -5.90 -1.48 -18.91
C GLN A 144 -4.83 -2.22 -18.09
N ARG A 145 -4.05 -1.51 -17.27
CA ARG A 145 -3.05 -2.13 -16.40
C ARG A 145 -3.69 -3.04 -15.35
N VAL A 146 -4.75 -2.56 -14.70
CA VAL A 146 -5.54 -3.33 -13.73
C VAL A 146 -6.17 -4.57 -14.37
N LEU A 147 -6.72 -4.46 -15.58
CA LEU A 147 -7.27 -5.60 -16.32
C LEU A 147 -6.19 -6.64 -16.62
N ASN A 148 -5.00 -6.21 -17.06
CA ASN A 148 -3.89 -7.13 -17.33
C ASN A 148 -3.43 -7.85 -16.06
N GLU A 149 -3.32 -7.12 -14.94
CA GLU A 149 -2.99 -7.67 -13.62
C GLU A 149 -4.01 -8.73 -13.18
N MET A 150 -5.30 -8.39 -13.15
CA MET A 150 -6.36 -9.30 -12.70
C MET A 150 -6.50 -10.52 -13.61
N ARG A 151 -6.39 -10.35 -14.94
CA ARG A 151 -6.42 -11.47 -15.90
C ARG A 151 -5.21 -12.39 -15.73
N GLY A 152 -4.03 -11.83 -15.48
CA GLY A 152 -2.83 -12.60 -15.14
C GLY A 152 -3.08 -13.44 -13.89
N PHE A 153 -3.58 -12.81 -12.83
CA PHE A 153 -3.88 -13.47 -11.55
C PHE A 153 -4.87 -14.65 -11.68
N VAL A 154 -5.96 -14.47 -12.44
CA VAL A 154 -6.97 -15.53 -12.65
C VAL A 154 -6.49 -16.62 -13.61
N LYS A 155 -5.58 -16.30 -14.54
CA LYS A 155 -5.01 -17.28 -15.48
C LYS A 155 -4.04 -18.24 -14.80
N THR A 156 -3.39 -17.83 -13.71
CA THR A 156 -2.49 -18.68 -12.94
C THR A 156 -3.25 -19.92 -12.44
N PRO A 157 -2.73 -21.15 -12.62
CA PRO A 157 -3.33 -22.33 -12.02
C PRO A 157 -3.45 -22.19 -10.50
N ALA A 158 -4.53 -22.69 -9.90
CA ALA A 158 -4.80 -22.43 -8.47
C ALA A 158 -3.68 -22.92 -7.53
N HIS A 159 -2.97 -23.99 -7.88
CA HIS A 159 -1.84 -24.52 -7.11
C HIS A 159 -0.54 -23.72 -7.28
N GLU A 160 -0.43 -22.89 -8.32
CA GLU A 160 0.68 -21.97 -8.55
C GLU A 160 0.36 -20.55 -8.05
N ASN A 161 -0.90 -20.29 -7.68
CA ASN A 161 -1.33 -18.97 -7.23
C ASN A 161 -0.68 -18.62 -5.89
N ILE A 162 -0.30 -17.35 -5.72
CA ILE A 162 0.31 -16.84 -4.48
C ILE A 162 -0.50 -17.17 -3.23
N LEU A 163 -1.83 -17.21 -3.33
CA LEU A 163 -2.70 -17.56 -2.22
C LEU A 163 -2.57 -19.01 -1.78
N TYR A 164 -2.24 -19.92 -2.70
CA TYR A 164 -1.99 -21.33 -2.40
C TYR A 164 -0.56 -21.52 -1.91
N THR A 165 0.44 -21.03 -2.67
CA THR A 165 1.85 -21.25 -2.35
C THR A 165 2.27 -20.58 -1.04
N SER A 166 1.64 -19.46 -0.68
CA SER A 166 1.84 -18.85 0.63
C SER A 166 1.32 -19.72 1.77
N LEU A 167 0.12 -20.31 1.63
CA LEU A 167 -0.41 -21.23 2.64
C LEU A 167 0.46 -22.48 2.75
N GLU A 168 0.89 -23.04 1.62
CA GLU A 168 1.80 -24.19 1.58
C GLU A 168 3.08 -23.92 2.36
N GLN A 169 3.76 -22.81 2.11
CA GLN A 169 4.97 -22.43 2.83
C GLN A 169 4.72 -22.26 4.33
N LYS A 170 3.58 -21.65 4.72
CA LYS A 170 3.24 -21.47 6.13
C LYS A 170 2.93 -22.79 6.84
N LEU A 171 2.25 -23.72 6.17
CA LEU A 171 1.93 -25.04 6.71
C LEU A 171 3.18 -25.91 6.90
N VAL A 172 4.23 -25.72 6.09
CA VAL A 172 5.52 -26.43 6.29
C VAL A 172 6.07 -26.16 7.69
N ALA A 173 5.94 -24.94 8.20
CA ALA A 173 6.44 -24.56 9.53
C ALA A 173 5.65 -25.15 10.71
N LEU A 174 4.48 -25.76 10.47
CA LEU A 174 3.63 -26.31 11.54
C LEU A 174 3.96 -27.78 11.81
N GLU A 175 4.86 -28.05 12.76
CA GLU A 175 5.29 -29.43 13.09
C GLU A 175 4.17 -30.29 13.70
N ASP A 176 3.21 -29.67 14.39
CA ASP A 176 2.13 -30.37 15.12
C ASP A 176 1.00 -30.90 14.22
N LEU A 177 1.00 -30.57 12.92
CA LEU A 177 -0.01 -31.03 11.96
C LEU A 177 0.48 -32.22 11.13
N SER A 178 -0.37 -33.23 10.99
CA SER A 178 -0.06 -34.38 10.12
C SER A 178 0.02 -33.97 8.64
N ALA A 179 0.78 -34.74 7.86
CA ALA A 179 0.92 -34.52 6.42
C ALA A 179 -0.45 -34.56 5.71
N GLU A 180 -1.30 -35.53 6.06
CA GLU A 180 -2.66 -35.66 5.51
C GLU A 180 -3.52 -34.43 5.83
N ARG A 181 -3.38 -33.86 7.04
CA ARG A 181 -4.16 -32.68 7.41
C ARG A 181 -3.70 -31.44 6.66
N LYS A 182 -2.39 -31.27 6.47
CA LYS A 182 -1.83 -30.18 5.64
C LYS A 182 -2.31 -30.30 4.19
N GLU A 183 -2.32 -31.50 3.63
CA GLU A 183 -2.83 -31.76 2.28
C GLU A 183 -4.32 -31.40 2.14
N GLN A 184 -5.15 -31.78 3.12
CA GLN A 184 -6.57 -31.38 3.14
C GLN A 184 -6.76 -29.85 3.16
N LEU A 185 -5.98 -29.12 3.98
CA LEU A 185 -6.06 -27.66 4.05
C LEU A 185 -5.64 -27.01 2.72
N LEU A 186 -4.66 -27.58 2.01
CA LEU A 186 -4.24 -27.11 0.70
C LEU A 186 -5.29 -27.39 -0.37
N ASP A 187 -5.92 -28.55 -0.36
CA ASP A 187 -7.04 -28.86 -1.25
C ASP A 187 -8.23 -27.93 -1.01
N ASP A 188 -8.56 -27.63 0.25
CA ASP A 188 -9.57 -26.64 0.60
C ASP A 188 -9.21 -25.24 0.08
N ALA A 189 -7.95 -24.83 0.20
CA ALA A 189 -7.49 -23.55 -0.34
C ALA A 189 -7.63 -23.48 -1.85
N LYS A 190 -7.17 -24.52 -2.56
CA LYS A 190 -7.30 -24.66 -4.01
C LYS A 190 -8.77 -24.58 -4.45
N ASN A 191 -9.65 -25.29 -3.76
CA ASN A 191 -11.09 -25.27 -4.04
C ASN A 191 -11.69 -23.86 -3.83
N LYS A 192 -11.29 -23.15 -2.77
CA LYS A 192 -11.76 -21.78 -2.49
C LYS A 192 -11.20 -20.74 -3.46
N ILE A 193 -9.96 -20.92 -3.91
CA ILE A 193 -9.38 -20.10 -4.98
C ILE A 193 -10.22 -20.23 -6.26
N ILE A 194 -10.55 -21.46 -6.66
CA ILE A 194 -11.33 -21.73 -7.87
C ILE A 194 -12.79 -21.26 -7.74
N SER A 195 -13.43 -21.49 -6.59
CA SER A 195 -14.87 -21.29 -6.42
C SER A 195 -15.28 -19.92 -5.86
N SER A 196 -14.37 -19.21 -5.18
CA SER A 196 -14.65 -17.88 -4.61
C SER A 196 -13.72 -16.81 -5.16
N VAL A 197 -12.40 -17.00 -5.07
CA VAL A 197 -11.42 -15.96 -5.44
C VAL A 197 -11.47 -15.63 -6.92
N TYR A 198 -11.31 -16.61 -7.80
CA TYR A 198 -11.31 -16.36 -9.24
C TYR A 198 -12.62 -15.76 -9.73
N PRO A 199 -13.81 -16.25 -9.32
CA PRO A 199 -15.07 -15.60 -9.63
C PRO A 199 -15.16 -14.14 -9.13
N ALA A 200 -14.62 -13.83 -7.95
CA ALA A 200 -14.59 -12.46 -7.43
C ALA A 200 -13.76 -11.54 -8.33
N TYR A 201 -12.58 -11.98 -8.76
CA TYR A 201 -11.76 -11.22 -9.72
C TYR A 201 -12.42 -11.12 -11.10
N THR A 202 -13.11 -12.16 -11.56
CA THR A 202 -13.87 -12.12 -12.81
C THR A 202 -14.97 -11.05 -12.78
N LEU A 203 -15.68 -10.89 -11.66
CA LEU A 203 -16.66 -9.79 -11.49
C LEU A 203 -16.01 -8.41 -11.71
N LEU A 204 -14.80 -8.19 -11.17
CA LEU A 204 -14.08 -6.94 -11.39
C LEU A 204 -13.56 -6.83 -12.84
N ILE A 205 -13.05 -7.93 -13.43
CA ILE A 205 -12.60 -7.94 -14.83
C ILE A 205 -13.75 -7.54 -15.77
N ASP A 206 -14.95 -8.08 -15.55
CA ASP A 206 -16.13 -7.77 -16.35
C ASP A 206 -16.52 -6.30 -16.21
N TYR A 207 -16.59 -5.80 -14.97
CA TYR A 207 -16.88 -4.39 -14.69
C TYR A 207 -15.84 -3.46 -15.33
N PHE A 208 -14.55 -3.70 -15.13
CA PHE A 208 -13.48 -2.87 -15.68
C PHE A 208 -13.39 -2.96 -17.21
N SER A 209 -13.75 -4.11 -17.80
CA SER A 209 -13.83 -4.26 -19.26
C SER A 209 -14.93 -3.37 -19.85
N ALA A 210 -16.09 -3.28 -19.18
CA ALA A 210 -17.16 -2.36 -19.57
C ALA A 210 -16.78 -0.90 -19.30
N LEU A 211 -16.16 -0.61 -18.16
CA LEU A 211 -15.72 0.74 -17.77
C LEU A 211 -14.67 1.30 -18.74
N ASN A 212 -13.78 0.44 -19.28
CA ASN A 212 -12.76 0.82 -20.26
C ASN A 212 -13.34 1.46 -21.53
N ILE A 213 -14.59 1.16 -21.89
CA ILE A 213 -15.27 1.76 -23.04
C ILE A 213 -15.66 3.22 -22.75
N LYS A 214 -15.94 3.53 -21.48
CA LYS A 214 -16.36 4.86 -20.99
C LYS A 214 -15.18 5.74 -20.57
N ALA A 215 -14.02 5.16 -20.33
CA ALA A 215 -12.86 5.85 -19.82
C ALA A 215 -12.20 6.77 -20.85
N SER A 216 -11.74 7.93 -20.38
CA SER A 216 -10.98 8.90 -21.18
C SER A 216 -9.50 8.57 -21.21
N ASP A 217 -8.81 9.03 -22.25
CA ASP A 217 -7.34 9.06 -22.32
C ASP A 217 -6.76 10.30 -21.58
N THR A 218 -7.60 11.24 -21.14
CA THR A 218 -7.17 12.41 -20.37
C THR A 218 -6.56 11.99 -19.05
N VAL A 219 -5.36 12.51 -18.77
CA VAL A 219 -4.63 12.26 -17.53
C VAL A 219 -4.63 13.52 -16.67
N GLY A 220 -5.12 13.39 -15.44
CA GLY A 220 -5.09 14.44 -14.44
C GLY A 220 -6.41 14.51 -13.65
N PHE A 221 -6.31 14.80 -12.36
CA PHE A 221 -7.50 14.92 -11.51
C PHE A 221 -8.44 16.04 -11.93
N TRP A 222 -7.89 17.11 -12.52
CA TRP A 222 -8.65 18.27 -13.03
C TRP A 222 -9.75 17.91 -14.04
N SER A 223 -9.62 16.77 -14.74
CA SER A 223 -10.64 16.34 -15.72
C SER A 223 -11.87 15.69 -15.08
N LEU A 224 -11.81 15.39 -13.77
CA LEU A 224 -12.94 14.86 -13.02
C LEU A 224 -13.87 16.01 -12.57
N PRO A 225 -15.17 15.73 -12.36
CA PRO A 225 -16.06 16.67 -11.69
C PRO A 225 -15.47 17.14 -10.34
N ASN A 226 -15.37 18.46 -10.08
CA ASN A 226 -14.69 19.03 -8.90
C ASN A 226 -13.21 18.61 -8.73
N GLY A 227 -12.54 18.28 -9.82
CA GLY A 227 -11.18 17.75 -9.83
C GLY A 227 -10.12 18.71 -9.26
N ASP A 228 -10.31 20.01 -9.45
CA ASP A 228 -9.51 21.09 -8.86
C ASP A 228 -9.57 21.10 -7.33
N LYS A 229 -10.79 21.03 -6.77
CA LYS A 229 -11.01 20.96 -5.32
C LYS A 229 -10.46 19.66 -4.73
N ALA A 230 -10.69 18.55 -5.42
CA ALA A 230 -10.16 17.25 -5.02
C ALA A 230 -8.63 17.23 -5.03
N TYR A 231 -8.00 17.85 -6.04
CA TYR A 231 -6.54 17.93 -6.12
C TYR A 231 -5.96 18.81 -5.00
N LYS A 232 -6.54 19.98 -4.75
CA LYS A 232 -6.13 20.84 -3.63
C LYS A 232 -6.27 20.12 -2.28
N ARG A 233 -7.41 19.45 -2.07
CA ARG A 233 -7.64 18.67 -0.85
C ARG A 233 -6.63 17.53 -0.68
N ALA A 234 -6.28 16.85 -1.77
CA ALA A 234 -5.25 15.82 -1.74
C ALA A 234 -3.88 16.41 -1.36
N LEU A 235 -3.52 17.58 -1.90
CA LEU A 235 -2.28 18.28 -1.50
C LEU A 235 -2.25 18.55 0.00
N GLU A 236 -3.31 19.14 0.57
CA GLU A 236 -3.41 19.38 2.02
C GLU A 236 -3.19 18.09 2.82
N ILE A 237 -3.84 16.99 2.44
CA ILE A 237 -3.73 15.69 3.14
C ILE A 237 -2.32 15.12 3.08
N TYR A 238 -1.67 15.13 1.90
CA TYR A 238 -0.39 14.45 1.70
C TYR A 238 0.83 15.31 2.01
N THR A 239 0.68 16.63 2.04
CA THR A 239 1.80 17.56 2.23
C THR A 239 1.68 18.39 3.50
N THR A 240 0.50 18.41 4.15
CA THR A 240 0.22 19.19 5.36
C THR A 240 0.48 20.70 5.21
N THR A 241 0.57 21.20 3.98
CA THR A 241 0.74 22.61 3.66
C THR A 241 -0.55 23.20 3.09
N ASP A 242 -0.73 24.49 3.30
CA ASP A 242 -1.82 25.31 2.74
C ASP A 242 -1.44 25.98 1.41
N MET A 243 -0.26 25.65 0.85
CA MET A 243 0.19 26.19 -0.44
C MET A 243 -0.75 25.80 -1.58
N GLU A 244 -0.99 26.75 -2.50
CA GLU A 244 -1.78 26.48 -3.70
C GLU A 244 -1.00 25.58 -4.69
N PRO A 245 -1.71 24.79 -5.53
CA PRO A 245 -1.09 23.92 -6.55
C PRO A 245 -0.01 24.61 -7.39
N ASP A 246 -0.26 25.85 -7.82
CA ASP A 246 0.67 26.62 -8.65
C ASP A 246 1.92 27.05 -7.88
N GLU A 247 1.81 27.30 -6.58
CA GLU A 247 2.95 27.63 -5.72
C GLU A 247 3.85 26.42 -5.55
N ILE A 248 3.27 25.25 -5.29
CA ILE A 248 3.99 23.98 -5.21
C ILE A 248 4.66 23.66 -6.54
N HIS A 249 3.99 23.88 -7.67
CA HIS A 249 4.57 23.65 -8.99
C HIS A 249 5.80 24.54 -9.24
N ARG A 250 5.69 25.84 -8.93
CA ARG A 250 6.82 26.78 -9.06
C ARG A 250 7.99 26.40 -8.14
N LEU A 251 7.72 26.03 -6.89
CA LEU A 251 8.73 25.55 -5.97
C LEU A 251 9.43 24.29 -6.50
N GLY A 252 8.67 23.34 -7.04
CA GLY A 252 9.22 22.13 -7.66
C GLY A 252 10.17 22.45 -8.82
N LEU A 253 9.80 23.39 -9.69
CA LEU A 253 10.65 23.81 -10.81
C LEU A 253 11.96 24.47 -10.34
N SER A 254 11.91 25.29 -9.29
CA SER A 254 13.11 25.90 -8.71
C SER A 254 14.01 24.84 -8.06
N GLU A 255 13.43 23.89 -7.33
CA GLU A 255 14.20 22.82 -6.68
C GLU A 255 14.82 21.85 -7.68
N VAL A 256 14.12 21.49 -8.77
CA VAL A 256 14.68 20.71 -9.87
C VAL A 256 15.90 21.41 -10.47
N THR A 257 15.81 22.71 -10.71
CA THR A 257 16.93 23.50 -11.22
C THR A 257 18.09 23.49 -10.24
N ARG A 258 17.83 23.84 -8.96
CA ARG A 258 18.83 23.91 -7.90
C ARG A 258 19.58 22.58 -7.74
N ILE A 259 18.86 21.47 -7.64
CA ILE A 259 19.42 20.13 -7.44
C ILE A 259 20.22 19.69 -8.67
N LYS A 260 19.70 19.89 -9.89
CA LYS A 260 20.44 19.54 -11.12
C LYS A 260 21.76 20.28 -11.23
N THR A 261 21.78 21.58 -10.91
CA THR A 261 23.02 22.37 -10.90
C THR A 261 24.03 21.84 -9.89
N GLN A 262 23.59 21.49 -8.68
CA GLN A 262 24.46 20.89 -7.67
C GLN A 262 25.03 19.53 -8.12
N MET A 263 24.17 18.66 -8.67
CA MET A 263 24.60 17.35 -9.18
C MET A 263 25.64 17.49 -10.30
N LEU A 264 25.44 18.41 -11.25
CA LEU A 264 26.41 18.66 -12.31
C LEU A 264 27.75 19.17 -11.76
N SER A 265 27.73 20.07 -10.79
CA SER A 265 28.97 20.55 -10.15
C SER A 265 29.74 19.42 -9.47
N ILE A 266 29.04 18.51 -8.79
CA ILE A 266 29.65 17.36 -8.13
C ILE A 266 30.22 16.41 -9.18
N LEU A 267 29.45 16.03 -10.21
CA LEU A 267 29.90 15.15 -11.28
C LEU A 267 31.14 15.70 -11.99
N GLN A 268 31.17 16.99 -12.28
CA GLN A 268 32.35 17.65 -12.85
C GLN A 268 33.58 17.54 -11.93
N SER A 269 33.40 17.72 -10.62
CA SER A 269 34.49 17.56 -9.63
C SER A 269 35.01 16.13 -9.53
N GLN A 270 34.17 15.14 -9.89
CA GLN A 270 34.52 13.72 -9.95
C GLN A 270 35.03 13.29 -11.33
N GLY A 271 35.23 14.23 -12.26
CA GLY A 271 35.83 13.96 -13.57
C GLY A 271 34.85 13.53 -14.67
N TYR A 272 33.54 13.57 -14.42
CA TYR A 272 32.54 13.32 -15.47
C TYR A 272 32.38 14.54 -16.38
N ASP A 273 32.21 14.31 -17.68
CA ASP A 273 31.85 15.36 -18.64
C ASP A 273 30.40 15.80 -18.45
N THR A 274 30.22 17.08 -18.14
CA THR A 274 28.92 17.71 -17.90
C THR A 274 28.52 18.70 -18.99
N SER A 275 29.36 18.88 -20.02
CA SER A 275 29.15 19.85 -21.10
C SER A 275 27.90 19.56 -21.94
N ALA A 276 27.51 18.28 -22.05
CA ALA A 276 26.31 17.83 -22.73
C ALA A 276 25.03 17.83 -21.85
N GLY A 277 25.14 18.37 -20.62
CA GLY A 277 24.02 18.54 -19.69
C GLY A 277 23.70 17.30 -18.84
N PHE A 278 22.69 17.46 -17.98
CA PHE A 278 22.33 16.52 -16.90
C PHE A 278 22.12 15.08 -17.36
N SER A 279 21.29 14.84 -18.38
CA SER A 279 20.95 13.47 -18.79
C SER A 279 22.19 12.71 -19.27
N LYS A 280 23.07 13.35 -20.05
CA LYS A 280 24.30 12.72 -20.54
C LYS A 280 25.31 12.44 -19.41
N ALA A 281 25.46 13.38 -18.48
CA ALA A 281 26.31 13.17 -17.31
C ALA A 281 25.81 12.00 -16.45
N MET A 282 24.49 11.89 -16.25
CA MET A 282 23.88 10.76 -15.52
C MET A 282 23.96 9.43 -16.28
N ASP A 283 23.83 9.44 -17.61
CA ASP A 283 24.03 8.23 -18.42
C ASP A 283 25.47 7.72 -18.33
N ALA A 284 26.46 8.62 -18.33
CA ALA A 284 27.87 8.27 -18.15
C ALA A 284 28.12 7.66 -16.76
N LEU A 285 27.58 8.26 -15.70
CA LEU A 285 27.65 7.71 -14.34
C LEU A 285 27.03 6.30 -14.28
N LYS A 286 25.86 6.10 -14.88
CA LYS A 286 25.18 4.79 -14.93
C LYS A 286 25.89 3.74 -15.79
N ALA A 287 26.72 4.15 -16.74
CA ALA A 287 27.45 3.20 -17.59
C ALA A 287 28.77 2.75 -16.96
N ASP A 288 29.20 3.43 -15.89
CA ASP A 288 30.49 3.22 -15.28
C ASP A 288 30.50 1.95 -14.41
N PRO A 289 31.26 0.91 -14.79
CA PRO A 289 31.23 -0.39 -14.12
C PRO A 289 31.75 -0.32 -12.67
N GLN A 290 32.46 0.74 -12.28
CA GLN A 290 32.93 0.89 -10.90
C GLN A 290 31.79 1.04 -9.88
N HIS A 291 30.59 1.43 -10.33
CA HIS A 291 29.40 1.62 -9.47
C HIS A 291 28.51 0.39 -9.39
N TYR A 292 28.92 -0.75 -9.95
CA TYR A 292 28.15 -1.98 -9.98
C TYR A 292 28.86 -3.12 -9.26
N TYR A 293 28.11 -3.82 -8.43
CA TYR A 293 28.52 -5.13 -7.93
C TYR A 293 28.36 -6.19 -9.02
N GLU A 294 29.06 -7.31 -8.85
CA GLU A 294 28.87 -8.48 -9.70
C GLU A 294 27.45 -9.04 -9.58
N ASP A 295 26.87 -9.52 -10.69
CA ASP A 295 25.58 -10.23 -10.70
C ASP A 295 25.74 -11.69 -10.23
N SER A 296 26.23 -11.87 -9.01
CA SER A 296 26.50 -13.17 -8.37
C SER A 296 25.91 -13.21 -6.96
N ASP A 297 25.85 -14.39 -6.33
CA ASP A 297 25.43 -14.45 -4.93
C ASP A 297 26.47 -13.79 -4.02
N GLU A 298 27.74 -13.84 -4.39
CA GLU A 298 28.85 -13.13 -3.77
C GLU A 298 28.65 -11.61 -3.86
N GLY A 299 28.33 -11.07 -5.04
CA GLY A 299 28.04 -9.65 -5.21
C GLY A 299 26.83 -9.18 -4.41
N ARG A 300 25.79 -10.03 -4.29
CA ARG A 300 24.63 -9.75 -3.43
C ARG A 300 24.96 -9.81 -1.94
N ALA A 301 25.84 -10.72 -1.51
CA ALA A 301 26.34 -10.77 -0.15
C ALA A 301 27.17 -9.52 0.17
N GLN A 302 27.98 -9.05 -0.79
CA GLN A 302 28.77 -7.83 -0.67
C GLN A 302 27.87 -6.59 -0.50
N ILE A 303 26.79 -6.47 -1.28
CA ILE A 303 25.79 -5.40 -1.11
C ILE A 303 25.28 -5.35 0.34
N LEU A 304 24.94 -6.50 0.93
CA LEU A 304 24.45 -6.55 2.32
C LEU A 304 25.53 -6.15 3.33
N ALA A 305 26.77 -6.57 3.10
CA ALA A 305 27.91 -6.18 3.94
C ALA A 305 28.16 -4.67 3.88
N ASP A 306 28.12 -4.07 2.69
CA ASP A 306 28.37 -2.63 2.53
C ASP A 306 27.23 -1.78 3.09
N TYR A 307 25.97 -2.23 2.98
CA TYR A 307 24.87 -1.58 3.71
C TYR A 307 25.08 -1.62 5.22
N LYS A 308 25.60 -2.72 5.76
CA LYS A 308 25.93 -2.81 7.18
C LYS A 308 27.01 -1.80 7.57
N VAL A 309 28.06 -1.65 6.76
CA VAL A 309 29.10 -0.64 6.97
C VAL A 309 28.51 0.77 7.00
N ILE A 310 27.64 1.11 6.04
CA ILE A 310 26.96 2.42 6.00
C ILE A 310 26.11 2.65 7.25
N ILE A 311 25.37 1.63 7.70
CA ILE A 311 24.55 1.74 8.92
C ILE A 311 25.44 1.93 10.14
N ASP A 312 26.53 1.17 10.28
CA ASP A 312 27.46 1.25 11.41
C ASP A 312 28.15 2.64 11.45
N GLU A 313 28.49 3.22 10.29
CA GLU A 313 29.05 4.58 10.19
C GLU A 313 28.04 5.65 10.61
N ILE A 314 26.80 5.56 10.12
CA ILE A 314 25.72 6.46 10.53
C ILE A 314 25.52 6.35 12.04
N ASP A 315 25.41 5.13 12.57
CA ASP A 315 25.16 4.83 13.99
C ASP A 315 26.19 5.49 14.91
N ALA A 316 27.47 5.41 14.55
CA ALA A 316 28.56 6.07 15.27
C ALA A 316 28.43 7.61 15.27
N GLY A 317 27.91 8.19 14.17
CA GLY A 317 27.69 9.63 14.02
C GLY A 317 26.43 10.17 14.71
N LEU A 318 25.39 9.34 14.91
CA LEU A 318 24.07 9.77 15.38
C LEU A 318 24.09 10.39 16.79
N SER A 319 24.99 9.94 17.67
CA SER A 319 25.09 10.42 19.05
C SER A 319 25.31 11.94 19.18
N LYS A 320 25.82 12.59 18.14
CA LYS A 320 26.07 14.03 18.10
C LYS A 320 24.82 14.86 17.74
N VAL A 321 23.80 14.24 17.15
CA VAL A 321 22.63 14.92 16.57
C VAL A 321 21.30 14.41 17.12
N PHE A 322 21.26 13.22 17.75
CA PHE A 322 20.06 12.66 18.38
C PHE A 322 20.30 12.32 19.86
N ASN A 323 19.49 12.91 20.74
CA ASN A 323 19.58 12.71 22.20
C ASN A 323 18.85 11.46 22.69
N VAL A 324 17.97 10.87 21.87
CA VAL A 324 17.19 9.67 22.18
C VAL A 324 17.40 8.67 21.05
N ARG A 325 17.71 7.43 21.39
CA ARG A 325 18.00 6.36 20.44
C ARG A 325 17.15 5.14 20.74
N THR A 326 16.69 4.45 19.69
CA THR A 326 16.05 3.15 19.83
C THR A 326 17.10 2.09 20.14
N GLU A 327 16.76 1.12 20.99
CA GLU A 327 17.58 -0.08 21.24
C GLU A 327 17.28 -1.20 20.23
N ILE A 328 16.26 -1.02 19.37
CA ILE A 328 15.88 -1.99 18.35
C ILE A 328 16.90 -1.90 17.20
N PRO A 329 17.66 -2.96 16.90
CA PRO A 329 18.64 -2.95 15.83
C PRO A 329 17.95 -2.93 14.45
N ILE A 330 18.62 -2.31 13.47
CA ILE A 330 18.21 -2.36 12.07
C ILE A 330 18.81 -3.62 11.43
N GLU A 331 17.98 -4.41 10.76
CA GLU A 331 18.41 -5.56 9.97
C GLU A 331 18.22 -5.29 8.47
N VAL A 332 19.23 -5.61 7.68
CA VAL A 332 19.17 -5.52 6.21
C VAL A 332 18.99 -6.92 5.66
N VAL A 333 17.86 -7.16 5.00
CA VAL A 333 17.53 -8.47 4.43
C VAL A 333 17.28 -8.38 2.93
N ARG A 334 17.67 -9.42 2.20
CA ARG A 334 17.34 -9.57 0.78
C ARG A 334 15.85 -9.87 0.63
N ARG A 335 15.11 -9.06 -0.13
CA ARG A 335 13.70 -9.36 -0.46
C ARG A 335 13.65 -10.59 -1.37
N ARG A 336 12.80 -11.57 -1.02
CA ARG A 336 12.55 -12.75 -1.86
C ARG A 336 11.94 -12.31 -3.21
N CYS A 337 12.44 -12.87 -4.31
CA CYS A 337 11.90 -12.61 -5.64
C CYS A 337 10.65 -13.48 -5.84
N PHE A 338 9.48 -12.87 -6.05
CA PHE A 338 8.21 -13.57 -6.26
C PHE A 338 7.65 -13.39 -7.68
N LEU A 339 8.42 -12.77 -8.58
CA LEU A 339 8.03 -12.57 -9.97
C LEU A 339 9.01 -13.34 -10.85
N ASN A 340 8.61 -14.53 -11.31
CA ASN A 340 9.14 -15.06 -12.56
C ASN A 340 8.54 -14.22 -13.68
N SER A 341 9.20 -13.13 -14.05
CA SER A 341 8.96 -12.43 -15.31
C SER A 341 9.50 -13.24 -16.48
#